data_AF-A0A5K0XVG1-F1
#
_entry.id   AF-A0A5K0XVG1-F1
#
_cell.length_a   1.000
_cell.length_b   1.000
_cell.length_c   1.000
_cell.angle_alpha   90.00
_cell.angle_beta   90.00
_cell.angle_gamma   90.00
#
_symmetry.space_group_name_H-M   'P 1'
#
loop_
_entity.id
_entity.type
_entity.pdbx_description
1 polymer ?
#
loop_
_entity_poly.entity_id
_entity_poly.type
_entity_poly.pdbx_seq_one_letter_code
_entity_poly.pdbx_strand_id
1 'polypeptide(L)' 'ATLGDGSSPKKSILQCNVGKNAPVLLCSLLPDRLESCSLNLEFEEEEVVVFSVLGPRSIHLSGYHIVSSHTRDENDS' A
#
# COMPACT_ATOMS: atom_id res chain seq x y z
N ALA A 1 3.00 2.94 -5.83
CA ALA A 1 3.84 1.74 -5.61
C ALA A 1 4.97 1.74 -6.62
N THR A 2 6.20 1.55 -6.15
CA THR A 2 7.41 1.63 -6.98
C THR A 2 8.31 0.44 -6.70
N LEU A 3 8.84 -0.18 -7.75
CA LEU A 3 9.71 -1.34 -7.66
C LEU A 3 11.04 -0.91 -7.04
N GLY A 4 11.47 -1.58 -5.97
CA GLY A 4 12.77 -1.32 -5.35
C GLY A 4 13.91 -1.88 -6.18
N ASP A 5 15.12 -1.40 -5.91
CA ASP A 5 16.32 -1.80 -6.66
C ASP A 5 16.58 -3.31 -6.59
N GLY A 6 17.19 -3.84 -7.66
CA GLY A 6 17.56 -5.24 -7.75
C GLY A 6 17.79 -5.70 -9.18
N SER A 7 18.53 -6.79 -9.35
CA SER A 7 18.95 -7.32 -10.65
C SER A 7 18.01 -8.38 -11.23
N SER A 8 17.03 -8.85 -10.46
CA SER A 8 16.10 -9.87 -10.95
C SER A 8 15.14 -9.29 -12.01
N PRO A 9 14.99 -9.95 -13.18
CA PRO A 9 14.04 -9.54 -14.21
C PRO A 9 12.59 -9.98 -13.91
N LYS A 10 12.39 -10.79 -12.86
CA LYS A 10 11.05 -11.29 -12.49
C LYS A 10 10.19 -10.16 -11.93
N LYS A 11 8.90 -10.18 -12.29
CA LYS A 11 7.89 -9.29 -11.71
C LYS A 11 7.82 -9.46 -10.19
N SER A 12 7.41 -8.38 -9.52
CA SER A 12 7.04 -8.40 -8.11
C SER A 12 5.61 -7.92 -7.96
N ILE A 13 4.80 -8.67 -7.22
CA ILE A 13 3.38 -8.41 -7.02
C ILE A 13 3.17 -7.99 -5.57
N LEU A 14 2.47 -6.89 -5.38
CA LEU A 14 2.00 -6.48 -4.06
C LEU A 14 0.64 -7.12 -3.80
N GLN A 15 0.52 -7.82 -2.69
CA GLN A 15 -0.76 -8.27 -2.17
C GLN A 15 -1.03 -7.65 -0.79
N CYS A 16 -2.31 -7.54 -0.46
CA CYS A 16 -2.81 -6.99 0.79
C CYS A 16 -3.84 -7.95 1.38
N ASN A 17 -3.78 -8.14 2.70
CA ASN A 17 -4.84 -8.77 3.46
C ASN A 17 -5.35 -7.81 4.53
N VAL A 18 -6.68 -7.73 4.67
CA VAL A 18 -7.37 -6.92 5.67
C VAL A 18 -8.08 -7.86 6.64
N GLY A 19 -7.62 -7.89 7.90
CA GLY A 19 -8.17 -8.76 8.93
C GLY A 19 -8.08 -10.25 8.58
N LYS A 20 -9.24 -10.93 8.50
CA LYS A 20 -9.34 -12.38 8.20
C LYS A 20 -9.78 -12.66 6.76
N ASN A 21 -9.79 -11.64 5.90
CA ASN A 21 -10.23 -11.79 4.52
C ASN A 21 -9.20 -12.56 3.68
N ALA A 22 -9.59 -12.95 2.47
CA ALA A 22 -8.65 -13.50 1.51
C ALA A 22 -7.73 -12.38 0.99
N PRO A 23 -6.43 -12.65 0.75
CA PRO A 23 -5.53 -11.66 0.18
C PRO A 23 -5.97 -11.19 -1.22
N VAL A 24 -5.82 -9.89 -1.47
CA VAL A 24 -6.11 -9.23 -2.75
C VAL A 24 -4.82 -8.74 -3.38
N LEU A 25 -4.66 -8.94 -4.69
CA LEU A 25 -3.53 -8.41 -5.46
C LEU A 25 -3.77 -6.93 -5.80
N LEU A 26 -2.87 -6.06 -5.38
CA LEU A 26 -2.99 -4.60 -5.59
C LEU A 26 -2.33 -4.13 -6.88
N CYS A 27 -1.12 -4.62 -7.17
CA CYS A 27 -0.41 -4.29 -8.41
C CYS A 27 0.66 -5.32 -8.76
N SER A 28 1.06 -5.35 -10.04
CA SER A 28 2.16 -6.16 -10.56
C SER A 28 3.17 -5.25 -11.24
N LEU A 29 4.38 -5.16 -10.70
CA LEU A 29 5.46 -4.34 -11.24
C LEU A 29 6.49 -5.21 -11.95
N LEU A 30 6.99 -4.74 -13.09
CA LEU A 30 7.95 -5.45 -13.93
C LEU A 30 9.17 -4.54 -14.21
N PRO A 31 10.40 -5.02 -13.93
CA PRO A 31 11.63 -4.31 -14.30
C PRO A 31 11.62 -3.84 -15.76
N ASP A 32 12.19 -2.67 -16.02
CA ASP A 32 12.41 -2.09 -17.36
C ASP A 32 11.14 -1.86 -18.21
N ARG A 33 9.95 -2.05 -17.63
CA ARG A 33 8.66 -1.88 -18.35
C ARG A 33 7.61 -1.15 -17.55
N LEU A 34 7.36 -1.60 -16.33
CA LEU A 34 6.34 -1.04 -15.44
C LEU A 34 6.86 -1.06 -14.02
N GLU A 35 7.72 -0.10 -13.72
CA GLU A 35 8.41 -0.01 -12.43
C GLU A 35 7.63 0.81 -11.40
N SER A 36 6.57 1.50 -11.81
CA SER A 36 5.70 2.24 -10.91
C SER A 36 4.24 2.18 -11.35
N CYS A 37 3.35 2.24 -10.36
CA CYS A 37 1.90 2.28 -10.53
C CYS A 37 1.28 3.14 -9.43
N SER A 38 0.41 4.07 -9.80
CA SER A 38 -0.38 4.85 -8.83
C SER A 38 -1.46 3.98 -8.21
N LEU A 39 -1.55 4.01 -6.88
CA LEU A 39 -2.60 3.32 -6.13
C LEU A 39 -3.50 4.39 -5.49
N ASN A 40 -4.81 4.17 -5.56
CA ASN A 40 -5.80 4.99 -4.88
C ASN A 40 -6.51 4.09 -3.86
N LEU A 41 -5.89 3.91 -2.70
CA LEU A 41 -6.33 3.03 -1.63
C LEU A 41 -6.39 3.84 -0.34
N GLU A 42 -7.41 3.56 0.47
CA GLU A 42 -7.61 4.13 1.80
C GLU A 42 -7.77 2.97 2.77
N PHE A 43 -7.18 3.12 3.95
CA PHE A 43 -7.21 2.11 5.01
C PHE A 43 -7.55 2.83 6.32
N GLU A 44 -8.51 2.29 7.05
CA GLU A 44 -8.93 2.79 8.37
C GLU A 44 -7.92 2.37 9.46
N GLU A 45 -7.72 3.18 10.49
CA GLU A 45 -6.75 2.88 11.57
C GLU A 45 -7.16 1.65 12.39
N GLU A 46 -8.45 1.34 12.49
CA GLU A 46 -8.96 0.16 13.19
C GLU A 46 -8.71 -1.15 12.43
N GLU A 47 -8.35 -1.09 11.15
CA GLU A 47 -8.12 -2.28 10.32
C GLU A 47 -6.67 -2.77 10.40
N VAL A 48 -6.51 -4.06 10.72
CA VAL A 48 -5.20 -4.71 10.62
C VAL A 48 -4.93 -5.07 9.16
N VAL A 49 -4.10 -4.25 8.52
CA VAL A 49 -3.68 -4.41 7.13
C VAL A 49 -2.28 -5.03 7.06
N VAL A 50 -2.15 -6.13 6.32
CA VAL A 50 -0.85 -6.80 6.09
C VAL A 50 -0.51 -6.76 4.61
N PHE A 51 0.60 -6.10 4.28
CA PHE A 51 1.18 -6.13 2.95
C PHE A 51 2.16 -7.29 2.81
N SER A 52 2.17 -7.93 1.65
CA SER A 52 3.15 -8.95 1.30
C SER A 52 3.60 -8.80 -0.14
N VAL A 53 4.86 -9.10 -0.40
CA VAL A 53 5.45 -9.05 -1.74
C VAL A 53 5.66 -10.47 -2.25
N LEU A 54 5.04 -10.77 -3.39
CA LEU A 54 5.30 -11.99 -4.15
C LEU A 54 6.28 -11.66 -5.26
N GLY A 55 7.55 -11.95 -5.02
CA GLY A 55 8.62 -11.68 -5.98
C GLY A 55 9.93 -11.37 -5.28
N PRO A 56 11.01 -11.24 -6.06
CA PRO A 56 12.37 -11.10 -5.53
C PRO A 56 12.77 -9.65 -5.22
N ARG A 57 12.06 -8.64 -5.73
CA ARG A 57 12.36 -7.22 -5.51
C ARG A 57 11.35 -6.61 -4.54
N SER A 58 11.79 -5.70 -3.68
CA SER A 58 10.91 -4.97 -2.77
C SER A 58 9.95 -4.05 -3.55
N ILE A 59 8.89 -3.60 -2.89
CA ILE A 59 7.97 -2.59 -3.42
C ILE A 59 7.86 -1.48 -2.39
N HIS A 60 8.22 -0.27 -2.79
CA HIS A 60 8.06 0.93 -1.99
C HIS A 60 6.63 1.47 -2.14
N LEU A 61 5.98 1.69 -1.01
CA LEU A 61 4.70 2.38 -0.91
C LEU A 61 4.93 3.80 -0.39
N SER A 62 4.16 4.72 -0.92
CA SER A 62 4.18 6.14 -0.57
C SER A 62 2.74 6.63 -0.53
N GLY A 63 2.43 7.49 0.43
CA GLY A 63 1.09 8.03 0.65
C GLY A 63 1.13 9.12 1.71
N TYR A 64 -0.05 9.48 2.21
CA TYR A 64 -0.21 10.47 3.28
C TYR A 64 -1.14 9.90 4.36
N HIS A 65 -1.01 10.43 5.56
CA HIS A 65 -1.92 10.13 6.66
C HIS A 65 -3.05 11.17 6.67
N ILE A 66 -4.30 10.72 6.77
CA ILE A 66 -5.44 11.61 6.95
C ILE A 66 -5.61 11.81 8.45
N VAL A 67 -5.27 12.99 8.95
CA VAL A 67 -5.53 13.33 10.37
C VAL A 67 -6.92 13.96 10.44
N SER A 68 -7.89 13.27 11.04
CA SER A 68 -9.19 13.88 11.32
C SER A 68 -8.99 15.03 12.32
N SER A 69 -9.28 16.26 11.91
CA SER A 69 -9.32 17.41 12.83
C SER A 69 -10.55 17.33 13.72
N HIS A 70 -10.55 16.44 14.71
CA HIS A 70 -11.47 16.51 15.84
C HIS A 70 -10.93 17.52 16.86
N THR A 71 -10.79 18.78 16.46
CA THR A 71 -10.73 19.86 17.43
C THR A 71 -12.14 20.07 17.95
N ARG A 72 -12.32 19.71 19.22
CA ARG A 72 -13.46 19.97 20.08
C ARG A 72 -14.05 21.36 19.84
N ASP A 73 -15.17 21.44 19.13
CA ASP A 73 -16.16 22.50 19.35
C ASP A 73 -17.02 22.10 20.56
N GLU A 74 -16.37 21.96 21.72
CA GLU A 74 -17.02 21.99 23.04
C GLU A 74 -16.67 23.34 23.69
N ASN A 75 -17.16 24.44 23.14
CA ASN A 75 -17.47 25.66 23.90
C ASN A 75 -18.12 26.72 22.99
N ASP A 76 -19.45 26.79 22.96
CA ASP A 76 -20.09 28.05 23.35
C ASP A 76 -21.46 27.73 23.96
N SER A 77 -21.69 28.27 25.15
CA SER A 77 -22.85 28.03 26.01
C SER A 77 -24.01 28.94 25.66
#